data_AF-A0AAW1TA49-F1
#
_entry.id   AF-A0AAW1TA49-F1
#
_cell.length_a   1.000
_cell.length_b   1.000
_cell.length_c   1.000
_cell.angle_alpha   90.00
_cell.angle_beta   90.00
_cell.angle_gamma   90.00
#
_symmetry.space_group_name_H-M   'P 1'
#
loop_
_entity.id
_entity.type
_entity.pdbx_description
1 polymer ?
#
loop_
_entity_poly.entity_id
_entity_poly.type
_entity_poly.pdbx_seq_one_letter_code
_entity_poly.pdbx_strand_id
1 'polypeptide(L)'
;FCKDVPPGNARAKECLEDHRDQPGFQPECKEEIEKMMAARAADFRLDTQLRQLCAEDIRDICAYEADSLDMSAGMDARVSQCLQDYKEDISSPACAKRVHKLIELASSDIRFDIPLADACHEDRISFCGNTPPGSARVIRCLQDRREQLSSDCKATLFDQEDHLTEPQFSTSCRTEVERQQQNSGTDYRLNFRLANACHSTIASKCSDACGAINLEQPCGGKVLRCLTEKIEEIQDEECKKEVFYFEKMEVQDFRNDIMLAEACRMDVDSHCSNIQPGQGRVHQCLRDNLASLSEGCRKEELALRSAQSSNVELMPNLAQACAPERAKHCADVRPGKARVFMCLLNKSDRVEFTPACKKELTAQEERRVKDWRLDYDLRQACKEDVPQVCAAAKADQDKDNAAVFRCLVEKASSTSGPCGQETGRAVRNAMQFYAPGKPVTDVCDTDVMDKCLQTKGLDTFGIGKVHQCLLNAGASDIAAADAERLQAESQGNSTRQHRRLQQAAVPTELGSKAEAFGKLSPGCKNLVLLAEPGDAYGAYNSLLSAGSVVGNMKKIETTFGLKAGTLTPVASGSGVGSLTITGWTATLGLLALISVIIAGAVLGYRHYRGLDAHRGYTLVLKRGQQT
;
A
#
# COMPACT_ATOMS: atom_id res chain seq x y z
N PHE A 1 16.37 33.35 -23.04
CA PHE A 1 15.84 33.25 -21.67
C PHE A 1 15.54 34.62 -21.07
N CYS A 2 16.51 35.55 -20.92
CA CYS A 2 16.32 36.77 -20.12
C CYS A 2 16.51 38.10 -20.87
N LYS A 3 16.04 38.18 -22.13
CA LYS A 3 16.33 39.34 -23.01
C LYS A 3 15.71 40.65 -22.50
N ASP A 4 14.52 40.57 -21.91
CA ASP A 4 13.73 41.74 -21.53
C ASP A 4 13.90 42.12 -20.04
N VAL A 5 14.84 41.47 -19.33
CA VAL A 5 15.10 41.73 -17.91
C VAL A 5 16.03 42.92 -17.74
N PRO A 6 15.63 43.98 -17.00
CA PRO A 6 16.47 45.16 -16.82
C PRO A 6 17.73 44.83 -15.99
N PRO A 7 18.89 45.42 -16.34
CA PRO A 7 20.11 45.22 -15.57
C PRO A 7 20.03 45.87 -14.17
N GLY A 8 20.89 45.43 -13.26
CA GLY A 8 20.95 45.90 -11.87
C GLY A 8 20.25 44.97 -10.88
N ASN A 9 20.60 45.09 -9.59
CA ASN A 9 20.06 44.30 -8.46
C ASN A 9 19.98 42.79 -8.72
N ALA A 10 20.97 42.22 -9.43
CA ALA A 10 21.03 40.81 -9.80
C ALA A 10 19.84 40.24 -10.60
N ARG A 11 18.90 41.04 -11.13
CA ARG A 11 17.68 40.56 -11.80
C ARG A 11 17.94 39.62 -12.98
N ALA A 12 18.92 39.96 -13.82
CA ALA A 12 19.31 39.10 -14.94
C ALA A 12 19.88 37.75 -14.48
N LYS A 13 20.60 37.73 -13.35
CA LYS A 13 21.13 36.51 -12.75
C LYS A 13 20.00 35.62 -12.23
N GLU A 14 19.02 36.19 -11.54
CA GLU A 14 17.84 35.46 -11.04
C GLU A 14 17.04 34.83 -12.19
N CYS A 15 16.79 35.59 -13.26
CA CYS A 15 16.11 35.03 -14.42
C CYS A 15 16.88 33.85 -15.02
N LEU A 16 18.22 33.92 -15.08
CA LEU A 16 19.03 32.80 -15.56
C LEU A 16 18.96 31.59 -14.60
N GLU A 17 18.97 31.83 -13.29
CA GLU A 17 18.80 30.80 -12.26
C GLU A 17 17.45 30.06 -12.42
N ASP A 18 16.36 30.77 -12.66
CA ASP A 18 15.01 30.19 -12.84
C ASP A 18 14.85 29.41 -14.15
N HIS A 19 15.66 29.71 -15.17
CA HIS A 19 15.61 29.03 -16.47
C HIS A 19 16.70 27.97 -16.64
N ARG A 20 17.58 27.75 -15.65
CA ARG A 20 18.77 26.88 -15.75
C ARG A 20 18.48 25.41 -16.09
N ASP A 21 17.27 24.95 -15.77
CA ASP A 21 16.82 23.57 -15.98
C ASP A 21 15.91 23.42 -17.22
N GLN A 22 15.65 24.51 -17.95
CA GLN A 22 14.83 24.47 -19.15
C GLN A 22 15.59 23.91 -20.36
N PRO A 23 14.89 23.23 -21.29
CA PRO A 23 15.50 22.72 -22.51
C PRO A 23 16.09 23.86 -23.34
N GLY A 24 17.32 23.67 -23.84
CA GLY A 24 18.05 24.66 -24.64
C GLY A 24 18.93 25.62 -23.84
N PHE A 25 19.02 25.45 -22.52
CA PHE A 25 20.02 26.15 -21.70
C PHE A 25 21.41 25.52 -21.92
N GLN A 26 22.42 26.34 -22.24
CA GLN A 26 23.76 25.85 -22.58
C GLN A 26 24.46 25.25 -21.35
N PRO A 27 25.09 24.06 -21.45
CA PRO A 27 25.73 23.39 -20.31
C PRO A 27 26.83 24.22 -19.64
N GLU A 28 27.65 24.93 -20.42
CA GLU A 28 28.75 25.75 -19.90
C GLU A 28 28.19 26.95 -19.11
N CYS A 29 27.12 27.57 -19.63
CA CYS A 29 26.44 28.64 -18.91
C CYS A 29 25.79 28.12 -17.62
N LYS A 30 25.22 26.91 -17.66
CA LYS A 30 24.62 26.27 -16.50
C LYS A 30 25.65 26.07 -15.38
N GLU A 31 26.83 25.55 -15.72
CA GLU A 31 27.91 25.32 -14.77
C GLU A 31 28.34 26.62 -14.07
N GLU A 32 28.50 27.71 -14.82
CA GLU A 32 28.89 29.01 -14.25
C GLU A 32 27.79 29.62 -13.37
N ILE A 33 26.52 29.46 -13.75
CA ILE A 33 25.38 29.87 -12.91
C ILE A 33 25.36 29.05 -11.62
N GLU A 34 25.55 27.74 -11.68
CA GLU A 34 25.59 26.88 -10.49
C GLU A 34 26.78 27.19 -9.56
N LYS A 35 27.96 27.51 -10.10
CA LYS A 35 29.11 27.99 -9.30
C LYS A 35 28.78 29.29 -8.57
N MET A 36 28.16 30.22 -9.28
CA MET A 36 27.71 31.49 -8.67
C MET A 36 26.66 31.25 -7.58
N MET A 37 25.70 30.35 -7.81
CA MET A 37 24.68 29.98 -6.82
C MET A 37 25.30 29.34 -5.58
N ALA A 38 26.28 28.44 -5.75
CA ALA A 38 26.99 27.81 -4.63
C ALA A 38 27.75 28.84 -3.80
N ALA A 39 28.42 29.81 -4.45
CA ALA A 39 29.07 30.90 -3.75
C ALA A 39 28.07 31.78 -2.97
N ARG A 40 26.89 32.05 -3.53
CA ARG A 40 25.81 32.80 -2.84
C ARG A 40 25.24 32.05 -1.63
N ALA A 41 25.09 30.73 -1.74
CA ALA A 41 24.64 29.91 -0.63
C ALA A 41 25.67 29.87 0.51
N ALA A 42 26.96 29.81 0.16
CA ALA A 42 28.07 29.79 1.12
C ALA A 42 28.31 31.14 1.82
N ASP A 43 27.91 32.26 1.22
CA ASP A 43 28.11 33.58 1.79
C ASP A 43 26.99 34.55 1.38
N PHE A 44 26.14 34.89 2.35
CA PHE A 44 25.00 35.81 2.14
C PHE A 44 25.43 37.18 1.62
N ARG A 45 26.70 37.61 1.83
CA ARG A 45 27.22 38.88 1.31
C ARG A 45 27.23 38.91 -0.22
N LEU A 46 27.39 37.75 -0.85
CA LEU A 46 27.34 37.59 -2.30
C LEU A 46 25.92 37.56 -2.85
N ASP A 47 24.92 37.37 -1.99
CA ASP A 47 23.50 37.49 -2.32
C ASP A 47 22.99 38.92 -2.06
N THR A 48 22.97 39.72 -3.12
CA THR A 48 22.49 41.11 -3.05
C THR A 48 21.02 41.21 -2.63
N GLN A 49 20.19 40.24 -3.03
CA GLN A 49 18.75 40.27 -2.79
C GLN A 49 18.43 39.87 -1.36
N LEU A 50 19.08 38.81 -0.86
CA LEU A 50 18.99 38.43 0.54
C LEU A 50 19.41 39.61 1.45
N ARG A 51 20.54 40.27 1.17
CA ARG A 51 20.98 41.44 1.94
C ARG A 51 20.03 42.63 1.90
N GLN A 52 19.40 42.89 0.75
CA GLN A 52 18.50 44.04 0.61
C GLN A 52 17.14 43.78 1.24
N LEU A 53 16.56 42.60 0.98
CA LEU A 53 15.20 42.27 1.41
C LEU A 53 15.13 41.86 2.89
N CYS A 54 16.20 41.29 3.44
CA CYS A 54 16.28 40.81 4.82
C CYS A 54 17.13 41.70 5.73
N ALA A 55 17.45 42.94 5.35
CA ALA A 55 18.34 43.80 6.14
C ALA A 55 17.84 44.09 7.57
N GLU A 56 16.53 44.16 7.76
CA GLU A 56 15.89 44.35 9.07
C GLU A 56 15.87 43.03 9.83
N ASP A 57 15.34 41.96 9.24
CA ASP A 57 15.27 40.64 9.89
C ASP A 57 16.65 40.09 10.28
N ILE A 58 17.70 40.34 9.49
CA ILE A 58 19.08 39.96 9.84
C ILE A 58 19.55 40.68 11.11
N ARG A 59 19.18 41.95 11.29
CA ARG A 59 19.56 42.73 12.49
C ARG A 59 18.70 42.39 13.70
N ASP A 60 17.44 42.03 13.49
CA ASP A 60 16.52 41.80 14.60
C ASP A 60 16.57 40.35 15.10
N ILE A 61 16.83 39.39 14.20
CA ILE A 61 16.79 37.95 14.50
C ILE A 61 18.19 37.34 14.51
N CYS A 62 19.03 37.69 13.53
CA CYS A 62 20.33 37.05 13.28
C CYS A 62 21.55 37.95 13.60
N ALA A 63 21.38 38.92 14.52
CA ALA A 63 22.43 39.91 14.82
C ALA A 63 23.70 39.26 15.35
N TYR A 64 23.59 38.23 16.21
CA TYR A 64 24.74 37.55 16.77
C TYR A 64 25.60 36.89 15.68
N GLU A 65 24.94 36.19 14.75
CA GLU A 65 25.57 35.56 13.61
C GLU A 65 26.21 36.60 12.70
N ALA A 66 25.52 37.72 12.45
CA ALA A 66 26.02 38.82 11.62
C ALA A 66 27.25 39.51 12.22
N ASP A 67 27.26 39.78 13.53
CA ASP A 67 28.36 40.43 14.24
C ASP A 67 29.59 39.50 14.38
N SER A 68 29.36 38.18 14.45
CA SER A 68 30.44 37.17 14.52
C SER A 68 31.31 37.09 13.26
N LEU A 69 30.86 37.67 12.14
CA LEU A 69 31.54 37.59 10.84
C LEU A 69 32.78 38.46 10.74
N ASP A 70 32.89 39.50 11.55
CA ASP A 70 34.06 40.38 11.58
C ASP A 70 35.30 39.67 12.16
N MET A 71 35.12 38.51 12.82
CA MET A 71 36.21 37.72 13.40
C MET A 71 36.58 36.48 12.58
N SER A 72 35.77 36.05 11.62
CA SER A 72 36.00 34.84 10.81
C SER A 72 36.32 35.20 9.36
N ALA A 73 37.59 35.07 8.97
CA ALA A 73 38.02 35.17 7.57
C ALA A 73 37.57 33.91 6.80
N GLY A 74 36.35 33.89 6.27
CA GLY A 74 35.80 32.78 5.50
C GLY A 74 34.47 33.09 4.81
N MET A 75 34.09 32.22 3.85
CA MET A 75 32.69 32.11 3.41
C MET A 75 31.89 31.52 4.56
N ASP A 76 30.82 32.18 4.95
CA ASP A 76 30.10 31.87 6.17
C ASP A 76 28.59 31.88 5.95
N ALA A 77 28.00 30.68 6.05
CA ALA A 77 26.58 30.48 5.83
C ALA A 77 25.73 30.72 7.09
N ARG A 78 26.32 31.10 8.24
CA ARG A 78 25.59 31.25 9.52
C ARG A 78 24.37 32.15 9.44
N VAL A 79 24.47 33.31 8.78
CA VAL A 79 23.33 34.22 8.60
C VAL A 79 22.24 33.61 7.71
N SER A 80 22.63 33.01 6.58
CA SER A 80 21.69 32.31 5.70
C SER A 80 21.02 31.13 6.40
N GLN A 81 21.72 30.44 7.31
CA GLN A 81 21.18 29.34 8.10
C GLN A 81 20.23 29.85 9.18
N CYS A 82 20.62 30.88 9.94
CA CYS A 82 19.75 31.52 10.93
C CYS A 82 18.42 31.98 10.32
N LEU A 83 18.46 32.65 9.15
CA LEU A 83 17.23 33.04 8.45
C LEU A 83 16.35 31.84 8.06
N GLN A 84 16.93 30.69 7.72
CA GLN A 84 16.17 29.47 7.39
C GLN A 84 15.55 28.83 8.64
N ASP A 85 16.29 28.81 9.74
CA ASP A 85 15.85 28.23 11.02
C ASP A 85 14.71 29.05 11.64
N TYR A 86 14.80 30.39 11.55
CA TYR A 86 13.78 31.32 12.05
C TYR A 86 12.83 31.83 10.96
N LYS A 87 12.61 31.04 9.89
CA LYS A 87 11.78 31.45 8.74
C LYS A 87 10.35 31.86 9.10
N GLU A 88 9.82 31.37 10.22
CA GLU A 88 8.47 31.67 10.73
C GLU A 88 8.42 32.99 11.51
N ASP A 89 9.56 33.45 12.03
CA ASP A 89 9.70 34.69 12.80
C ASP A 89 10.08 35.91 11.93
N ILE A 90 10.33 35.68 10.63
CA ILE A 90 10.64 36.73 9.66
C ILE A 90 9.44 37.67 9.50
N SER A 91 9.65 38.95 9.78
CA SER A 91 8.60 39.96 9.75
C SER A 91 8.35 40.49 8.33
N SER A 92 9.39 40.58 7.50
CA SER A 92 9.27 41.06 6.11
C SER A 92 8.73 39.96 5.17
N PRO A 93 7.56 40.15 4.51
CA PRO A 93 7.05 39.18 3.54
C PRO A 93 7.99 38.98 2.34
N ALA A 94 8.73 40.04 1.96
CA ALA A 94 9.71 39.97 0.89
C ALA A 94 10.95 39.15 1.30
N CYS A 95 11.40 39.31 2.55
CA CYS A 95 12.47 38.46 3.10
C CYS A 95 12.01 37.00 3.21
N ALA A 96 10.83 36.75 3.77
CA ALA A 96 10.29 35.39 3.93
C ALA A 96 10.19 34.66 2.58
N LYS A 97 9.73 35.35 1.53
CA LYS A 97 9.71 34.81 0.16
C LYS A 97 11.13 34.51 -0.37
N ARG A 98 12.12 35.37 -0.10
CA ARG A 98 13.51 35.16 -0.53
C ARG A 98 14.13 33.97 0.21
N VAL A 99 13.93 33.87 1.52
CA VAL A 99 14.38 32.75 2.34
C VAL A 99 13.73 31.45 1.88
N HIS A 100 12.43 31.45 1.60
CA HIS A 100 11.77 30.28 1.03
C HIS A 100 12.41 29.83 -0.29
N LYS A 101 12.75 30.78 -1.18
CA LYS A 101 13.44 30.48 -2.43
C LYS A 101 14.84 29.89 -2.19
N LEU A 102 15.56 30.34 -1.15
CA LEU A 102 16.85 29.75 -0.78
C LEU A 102 16.71 28.29 -0.35
N ILE A 103 15.71 27.97 0.49
CA ILE A 103 15.45 26.59 0.93
C ILE A 103 15.03 25.71 -0.25
N GLU A 104 14.20 26.24 -1.16
CA GLU A 104 13.82 25.56 -2.41
C GLU A 104 15.06 25.21 -3.25
N LEU A 105 15.99 26.16 -3.42
CA LEU A 105 17.24 25.92 -4.13
C LEU A 105 18.12 24.89 -3.40
N ALA A 106 18.25 24.98 -2.07
CA ALA A 106 18.97 24.02 -1.23
C ALA A 106 18.46 22.58 -1.43
N SER A 107 17.15 22.40 -1.62
CA SER A 107 16.58 21.07 -1.91
C SER A 107 16.99 20.48 -3.28
N SER A 108 17.48 21.31 -4.21
CA SER A 108 17.83 20.90 -5.58
C SER A 108 19.27 20.45 -5.76
N ASP A 109 20.18 20.88 -4.88
CA ASP A 109 21.59 20.53 -4.93
C ASP A 109 22.22 20.70 -3.56
N ILE A 110 22.94 19.68 -3.10
CA ILE A 110 23.66 19.71 -1.83
C ILE A 110 24.61 20.91 -1.73
N ARG A 111 25.18 21.38 -2.85
CA ARG A 111 26.08 22.55 -2.87
C ARG A 111 25.40 23.84 -2.40
N PHE A 112 24.08 23.88 -2.38
CA PHE A 112 23.29 25.02 -1.92
C PHE A 112 22.79 24.84 -0.48
N ASP A 113 22.92 23.64 0.09
CA ASP A 113 22.63 23.34 1.50
C ASP A 113 23.97 23.19 2.25
N ILE A 114 24.51 24.32 2.71
CA ILE A 114 25.86 24.38 3.30
C ILE A 114 26.01 23.49 4.54
N PRO A 115 25.08 23.52 5.53
CA PRO A 115 25.17 22.61 6.68
C PRO A 115 25.23 21.14 6.26
N LEU A 116 24.40 20.73 5.28
CA LEU A 116 24.41 19.38 4.76
C LEU A 116 25.70 19.05 4.00
N ALA A 117 26.18 19.96 3.14
CA ALA A 117 27.40 19.77 2.36
C ALA A 117 28.64 19.59 3.24
N ASP A 118 28.75 20.39 4.30
CA ASP A 118 29.88 20.35 5.22
C ASP A 118 29.82 19.10 6.09
N ALA A 119 28.67 18.80 6.70
CA ALA A 119 28.50 17.64 7.56
C ALA A 119 28.68 16.31 6.81
N CYS A 120 28.32 16.27 5.52
CA CYS A 120 28.37 15.08 4.68
C CYS A 120 29.57 15.05 3.73
N HIS A 121 30.58 15.89 3.88
CA HIS A 121 31.71 15.96 2.93
C HIS A 121 32.36 14.59 2.69
N GLU A 122 32.80 13.92 3.77
CA GLU A 122 33.49 12.63 3.73
C GLU A 122 32.55 11.49 3.30
N ASP A 123 31.31 11.49 3.80
CA ASP A 123 30.30 10.48 3.46
C ASP A 123 29.92 10.57 1.98
N ARG A 124 29.79 11.79 1.45
CA ARG A 124 29.53 12.01 0.03
C ARG A 124 30.66 11.43 -0.82
N ILE A 125 31.92 11.66 -0.46
CA ILE A 125 33.06 11.11 -1.21
C ILE A 125 33.04 9.58 -1.15
N SER A 126 32.83 9.02 0.04
CA SER A 126 32.91 7.58 0.30
C SER A 126 31.75 6.78 -0.30
N PHE A 127 30.52 7.29 -0.20
CA PHE A 127 29.31 6.54 -0.57
C PHE A 127 28.62 7.05 -1.84
N CYS A 128 28.85 8.31 -2.21
CA CYS A 128 28.13 9.01 -3.29
C CYS A 128 29.05 9.70 -4.31
N GLY A 129 30.37 9.41 -4.32
CA GLY A 129 31.36 10.14 -5.12
C GLY A 129 31.13 10.09 -6.64
N ASN A 130 30.47 9.04 -7.13
CA ASN A 130 30.11 8.88 -8.54
C ASN A 130 28.76 9.53 -8.92
N THR A 131 28.10 10.19 -7.98
CA THR A 131 26.78 10.81 -8.22
C THR A 131 26.96 12.25 -8.70
N PRO A 132 26.47 12.59 -9.91
CA PRO A 132 26.60 13.95 -10.41
C PRO A 132 25.76 14.93 -9.57
N PRO A 133 26.29 16.13 -9.24
CA PRO A 133 25.57 17.15 -8.49
C PRO A 133 24.35 17.66 -9.25
N GLY A 134 23.44 18.33 -8.55
CA GLY A 134 22.19 18.82 -9.10
C GLY A 134 21.07 17.78 -9.17
N SER A 135 19.87 18.26 -9.47
CA SER A 135 18.62 17.48 -9.49
C SER A 135 18.36 16.64 -8.22
N ALA A 136 18.89 17.10 -7.08
CA ALA A 136 18.87 16.45 -5.79
C ALA A 136 19.42 15.01 -5.76
N ARG A 137 20.24 14.61 -6.75
CA ARG A 137 20.75 13.22 -6.85
C ARG A 137 21.66 12.85 -5.69
N VAL A 138 22.58 13.75 -5.32
CA VAL A 138 23.49 13.53 -4.19
C VAL A 138 22.72 13.47 -2.87
N ILE A 139 21.72 14.34 -2.70
CA ILE A 139 20.83 14.34 -1.54
C ILE A 139 20.10 12.99 -1.45
N ARG A 140 19.50 12.51 -2.54
CA ARG A 140 18.84 11.19 -2.58
C ARG A 140 19.81 10.05 -2.24
N CYS A 141 21.03 10.09 -2.77
CA CYS A 141 22.05 9.09 -2.44
C CYS A 141 22.33 9.08 -0.93
N LEU A 142 22.56 10.24 -0.31
CA LEU A 142 22.80 10.33 1.13
C LEU A 142 21.59 9.86 1.96
N GLN A 143 20.37 10.23 1.56
CA GLN A 143 19.12 9.77 2.20
C GLN A 143 19.02 8.23 2.18
N ASP A 144 19.34 7.60 1.05
CA ASP A 144 19.28 6.13 0.89
C ASP A 144 20.39 5.40 1.68
N ARG A 145 21.51 6.08 1.95
CA ARG A 145 22.65 5.56 2.73
C ARG A 145 22.53 5.83 4.22
N ARG A 146 21.65 6.75 4.64
CA ARG A 146 21.42 7.17 6.05
C ARG A 146 21.32 6.00 7.02
N GLU A 147 20.61 4.94 6.62
CA GLU A 147 20.30 3.78 7.45
C GLU A 147 21.30 2.63 7.32
N GLN A 148 22.28 2.73 6.42
CA GLN A 148 23.11 1.56 6.07
C GLN A 148 24.05 1.09 7.17
N LEU A 149 24.20 1.79 8.29
CA LEU A 149 24.78 1.28 9.53
C LEU A 149 24.35 2.17 10.72
N SER A 150 23.48 1.68 11.61
CA SER A 150 23.48 2.16 13.00
C SER A 150 24.41 1.27 13.83
N SER A 151 25.10 1.84 14.81
CA SER A 151 25.92 1.12 15.78
C SER A 151 25.13 0.01 16.50
N ASP A 152 23.84 0.24 16.70
CA ASP A 152 22.94 -0.68 17.41
C ASP A 152 22.54 -1.88 16.55
N CYS A 153 22.42 -1.70 15.23
CA CYS A 153 22.16 -2.81 14.31
C CYS A 153 23.38 -3.74 14.16
N LYS A 154 24.59 -3.23 14.39
CA LYS A 154 25.81 -4.06 14.52
C LYS A 154 25.85 -4.83 15.83
N ALA A 155 25.25 -4.31 16.91
CA ALA A 155 25.24 -4.99 18.22
C ALA A 155 24.47 -6.32 18.22
N THR A 156 23.57 -6.53 17.27
CA THR A 156 22.84 -7.81 17.10
C THR A 156 23.47 -8.75 16.06
N LEU A 157 24.56 -8.33 15.40
CA LEU A 157 25.26 -9.08 14.34
C LEU A 157 26.67 -9.56 14.76
N PHE A 158 26.92 -9.64 16.07
CA PHE A 158 28.17 -10.19 16.60
C PHE A 158 28.16 -11.72 16.59
N ASP A 159 28.59 -12.30 15.47
CA ASP A 159 29.22 -13.63 15.43
C ASP A 159 30.27 -13.80 14.29
N GLN A 160 30.64 -12.73 13.56
CA GLN A 160 31.75 -12.77 12.60
C GLN A 160 32.68 -11.56 12.75
N GLU A 161 33.86 -11.79 13.32
CA GLU A 161 34.90 -10.83 13.71
C GLU A 161 35.64 -10.10 12.55
N ASP A 162 35.21 -10.20 11.29
CA ASP A 162 36.02 -9.74 10.13
C ASP A 162 35.54 -8.45 9.41
N HIS A 163 34.49 -7.75 9.87
CA HIS A 163 33.91 -6.59 9.16
C HIS A 163 34.15 -5.20 9.79
N LEU A 164 35.34 -4.97 10.35
CA LEU A 164 35.73 -3.70 10.98
C LEU A 164 36.26 -2.62 10.00
N THR A 165 36.29 -2.86 8.69
CA THR A 165 36.97 -1.98 7.71
C THR A 165 36.05 -1.18 6.78
N GLU A 166 34.73 -1.35 6.85
CA GLU A 166 33.83 -0.56 6.00
C GLU A 166 33.65 0.87 6.55
N PRO A 167 33.75 1.92 5.69
CA PRO A 167 33.47 3.28 6.11
C PRO A 167 32.06 3.36 6.70
N GLN A 168 31.92 4.05 7.83
CA GLN A 168 30.66 4.20 8.53
C GLN A 168 30.07 5.57 8.21
N PHE A 169 28.75 5.61 7.98
CA PHE A 169 28.04 6.86 7.75
C PHE A 169 28.10 7.73 9.02
N SER A 170 28.63 8.94 8.90
CA SER A 170 28.89 9.78 10.08
C SER A 170 27.60 10.24 10.78
N THR A 171 27.67 10.43 12.10
CA THR A 171 26.55 10.93 12.89
C THR A 171 26.19 12.37 12.55
N SER A 172 27.19 13.21 12.22
CA SER A 172 26.98 14.59 11.77
C SER A 172 26.21 14.63 10.45
N CYS A 173 26.63 13.87 9.44
CA CYS A 173 25.90 13.79 8.18
C CYS A 173 24.49 13.22 8.37
N ARG A 174 24.34 12.17 9.21
CA ARG A 174 23.02 11.60 9.50
C ARG A 174 22.05 12.64 10.05
N THR A 175 22.51 13.46 10.99
CA THR A 175 21.70 14.52 11.62
C THR A 175 21.25 15.55 10.59
N GLU A 176 22.15 15.99 9.71
CA GLU A 176 21.81 16.96 8.66
C GLU A 176 20.90 16.36 7.57
N VAL A 177 21.09 15.09 7.21
CA VAL A 177 20.17 14.40 6.30
C VAL A 177 18.77 14.30 6.92
N GLU A 178 18.66 14.01 8.21
CA GLU A 178 17.37 14.00 8.92
C GLU A 178 16.72 15.38 8.95
N ARG A 179 17.48 16.44 9.24
CA ARG A 179 16.99 17.82 9.19
C ARG A 179 16.49 18.17 7.78
N GLN A 180 17.24 17.80 6.74
CA GLN A 180 16.86 18.02 5.35
C GLN A 180 15.57 17.26 4.99
N GLN A 181 15.39 16.04 5.48
CA GLN A 181 14.18 15.24 5.25
C GLN A 181 12.95 15.85 5.92
N GLN A 182 13.09 16.32 7.16
CA GLN A 182 12.02 17.02 7.87
C GLN A 182 11.62 18.30 7.12
N ASN A 183 12.60 19.10 6.68
CA ASN A 183 12.35 20.28 5.85
C ASN A 183 11.59 19.92 4.56
N SER A 184 11.96 18.82 3.90
CA SER A 184 11.29 18.32 2.70
C SER A 184 9.82 17.91 2.95
N GLY A 185 9.48 17.52 4.19
CA GLY A 185 8.12 17.19 4.62
C GLY A 185 7.25 18.40 4.96
N THR A 186 7.86 19.58 5.18
CA THR A 186 7.11 20.80 5.49
C THR A 186 6.41 21.39 4.27
N ASP A 187 7.01 21.28 3.08
CA ASP A 187 6.43 21.77 1.82
C ASP A 187 6.92 20.99 0.60
N TYR A 188 5.97 20.60 -0.27
CA TYR A 188 6.26 19.84 -1.49
C TYR A 188 7.31 20.51 -2.37
N ARG A 189 7.41 21.86 -2.36
CA ARG A 189 8.40 22.64 -3.12
C ARG A 189 9.81 22.46 -2.59
N LEU A 190 9.95 22.09 -1.32
CA LEU A 190 11.23 21.76 -0.68
C LEU A 190 11.64 20.31 -0.93
N ASN A 191 10.84 19.56 -1.70
CA ASN A 191 11.20 18.25 -2.21
C ASN A 191 11.38 18.34 -3.73
N PHE A 192 12.56 18.81 -4.17
CA PHE A 192 12.84 19.11 -5.59
C PHE A 192 12.45 17.99 -6.57
N ARG A 193 12.77 16.72 -6.25
CA ARG A 193 12.47 15.59 -7.15
C ARG A 193 10.96 15.40 -7.28
N LEU A 194 10.24 15.42 -6.15
CA LEU A 194 8.79 15.32 -6.12
C LEU A 194 8.12 16.51 -6.80
N ALA A 195 8.52 17.74 -6.50
CA ALA A 195 7.96 18.95 -7.09
C ALA A 195 8.06 18.95 -8.62
N ASN A 196 9.21 18.53 -9.16
CA ASN A 196 9.42 18.45 -10.60
C ASN A 196 8.67 17.30 -11.25
N ALA A 197 8.74 16.09 -10.66
CA ALA A 197 8.07 14.92 -11.21
C ALA A 197 6.54 15.08 -11.17
N CYS A 198 6.01 15.69 -10.12
CA CYS A 198 4.58 15.83 -9.88
C CYS A 198 3.98 17.16 -10.32
N HIS A 199 4.72 18.03 -11.00
CA HIS A 199 4.25 19.37 -11.39
C HIS A 199 2.85 19.38 -12.05
N SER A 200 2.63 18.50 -13.04
CA SER A 200 1.35 18.40 -13.76
C SER A 200 0.23 17.81 -12.90
N THR A 201 0.55 16.80 -12.09
CA THR A 201 -0.38 16.15 -11.15
C THR A 201 -0.87 17.14 -10.09
N ILE A 202 0.05 17.93 -9.52
CA ILE A 202 -0.28 18.94 -8.50
C ILE A 202 -1.24 19.97 -9.10
N ALA A 203 -0.91 20.52 -10.27
CA ALA A 203 -1.75 21.53 -10.92
C ALA A 203 -3.16 21.02 -11.30
N SER A 204 -3.29 19.74 -11.66
CA SER A 204 -4.55 19.17 -12.14
C SER A 204 -5.41 18.49 -11.07
N LYS A 205 -4.80 17.94 -10.01
CA LYS A 205 -5.49 17.12 -9.00
C LYS A 205 -5.41 17.66 -7.57
N CYS A 206 -4.42 18.48 -7.26
CA CYS A 206 -4.15 18.96 -5.89
C CYS A 206 -4.06 20.49 -5.80
N SER A 207 -4.51 21.21 -6.83
CA SER A 207 -4.54 22.66 -6.87
C SER A 207 -5.40 23.25 -5.74
N ASP A 208 -6.51 22.60 -5.39
CA ASP A 208 -7.43 23.05 -4.33
C ASP A 208 -6.98 22.66 -2.90
N ALA A 209 -6.01 21.74 -2.76
CA ALA A 209 -5.45 21.37 -1.46
C ALA A 209 -4.77 22.57 -0.79
N CYS A 210 -4.33 23.52 -1.63
CA CYS A 210 -3.97 24.87 -1.30
C CYS A 210 -5.05 25.81 -1.81
N GLY A 211 -5.83 26.44 -0.93
CA GLY A 211 -6.65 27.60 -1.35
C GLY A 211 -5.78 28.59 -2.13
N ALA A 212 -6.38 29.34 -3.07
CA ALA A 212 -5.74 30.25 -4.04
C ALA A 212 -4.28 30.57 -3.68
N ILE A 213 -3.36 29.90 -4.38
CA ILE A 213 -1.89 29.88 -4.22
C ILE A 213 -1.35 31.27 -3.83
N ASN A 214 -1.41 31.57 -2.53
CA ASN A 214 -0.77 32.72 -1.94
C ASN A 214 0.48 32.17 -1.26
N LEU A 215 1.65 32.65 -1.69
CA LEU A 215 2.96 32.30 -1.13
C LEU A 215 3.13 32.64 0.37
N GLU A 216 2.07 33.13 1.03
CA GLU A 216 2.05 33.61 2.41
C GLU A 216 1.53 32.57 3.41
N GLN A 217 1.04 31.40 2.99
CA GLN A 217 0.62 30.32 3.91
C GLN A 217 1.32 28.98 3.61
N PRO A 218 1.75 28.22 4.65
CA PRO A 218 2.37 26.90 4.50
C PRO A 218 1.34 25.89 4.01
N CYS A 219 1.29 25.83 2.69
CA CYS A 219 0.50 24.94 1.86
C CYS A 219 0.96 23.47 1.90
N GLY A 220 2.15 23.27 2.46
CA GLY A 220 3.08 22.25 2.06
C GLY A 220 2.66 20.82 2.39
N GLY A 221 2.24 20.57 3.63
CA GLY A 221 1.75 19.25 4.05
C GLY A 221 0.44 18.84 3.36
N LYS A 222 -0.42 19.79 2.99
CA LYS A 222 -1.73 19.49 2.36
C LYS A 222 -1.57 18.96 0.94
N VAL A 223 -0.66 19.54 0.17
CA VAL A 223 -0.35 19.06 -1.19
C VAL A 223 0.29 17.68 -1.13
N LEU A 224 1.24 17.48 -0.21
CA LEU A 224 1.87 16.17 0.03
C LEU A 224 0.82 15.11 0.39
N ARG A 225 -0.10 15.41 1.32
CA ARG A 225 -1.21 14.51 1.67
C ARG A 225 -2.16 14.23 0.50
N CYS A 226 -2.48 15.24 -0.31
CA CYS A 226 -3.30 15.03 -1.51
C CYS A 226 -2.61 14.08 -2.51
N LEU A 227 -1.29 14.20 -2.69
CA LEU A 227 -0.51 13.33 -3.56
C LEU A 227 -0.48 11.88 -3.05
N THR A 228 -0.26 11.66 -1.75
CA THR A 228 -0.25 10.32 -1.15
C THR A 228 -1.63 9.67 -1.20
N GLU A 229 -2.70 10.41 -0.87
CA GLU A 229 -4.09 9.92 -0.97
C GLU A 229 -4.49 9.54 -2.40
N LYS A 230 -4.00 10.28 -3.40
CA LYS A 230 -4.32 10.07 -4.82
C LYS A 230 -3.25 9.28 -5.58
N ILE A 231 -2.31 8.62 -4.91
CA ILE A 231 -1.18 7.92 -5.56
C ILE A 231 -1.61 6.95 -6.66
N GLU A 232 -2.76 6.28 -6.49
CA GLU A 232 -3.35 5.35 -7.46
C GLU A 232 -3.96 6.04 -8.69
N GLU A 233 -4.33 7.31 -8.59
CA GLU A 233 -4.85 8.12 -9.70
C GLU A 233 -3.76 8.84 -10.49
N ILE A 234 -2.54 8.89 -9.96
CA ILE A 234 -1.39 9.46 -10.66
C ILE A 234 -1.12 8.59 -11.88
N GLN A 235 -0.82 9.19 -13.03
CA GLN A 235 -0.46 8.44 -14.24
C GLN A 235 1.04 8.50 -14.53
N ASP A 236 1.69 9.56 -14.08
CA ASP A 236 3.13 9.75 -14.22
C ASP A 236 3.88 8.82 -13.25
N GLU A 237 4.63 7.87 -13.81
CA GLU A 237 5.35 6.86 -13.03
C GLU A 237 6.55 7.45 -12.27
N GLU A 238 7.13 8.56 -12.72
CA GLU A 238 8.21 9.23 -11.96
C GLU A 238 7.61 9.97 -10.77
N CYS A 239 6.48 10.67 -10.96
CA CYS A 239 5.74 11.27 -9.86
C CYS A 239 5.33 10.20 -8.82
N LYS A 240 4.78 9.06 -9.26
CA LYS A 240 4.45 7.96 -8.33
C LYS A 240 5.64 7.50 -7.51
N LYS A 241 6.81 7.33 -8.11
CA LYS A 241 8.03 6.93 -7.38
C LYS A 241 8.43 7.96 -6.35
N GLU A 242 8.33 9.25 -6.66
CA GLU A 242 8.69 10.31 -5.72
C GLU A 242 7.67 10.45 -4.58
N VAL A 243 6.36 10.32 -4.88
CA VAL A 243 5.33 10.26 -3.83
C VAL A 243 5.55 9.04 -2.93
N PHE A 244 5.80 7.86 -3.52
CA PHE A 244 6.06 6.64 -2.77
C PHE A 244 7.34 6.74 -1.92
N TYR A 245 8.38 7.40 -2.43
CA TYR A 245 9.57 7.68 -1.65
C TYR A 245 9.28 8.59 -0.46
N PHE A 246 8.44 9.61 -0.66
CA PHE A 246 8.00 10.49 0.41
C PHE A 246 7.19 9.71 1.46
N GLU A 247 6.25 8.85 1.07
CA GLU A 247 5.55 7.96 2.01
C GLU A 247 6.54 7.11 2.81
N LYS A 248 7.61 6.59 2.17
CA LYS A 248 8.66 5.84 2.87
C LYS A 248 9.39 6.69 3.92
N MET A 249 9.61 7.98 3.64
CA MET A 249 10.17 8.91 4.62
C MET A 249 9.23 9.13 5.80
N GLU A 250 7.93 9.32 5.55
CA GLU A 250 6.90 9.51 6.60
C GLU A 250 6.85 8.31 7.55
N VAL A 251 6.82 7.08 7.02
CA VAL A 251 6.73 5.88 7.87
C VAL A 251 8.01 5.60 8.67
N GLN A 252 9.16 6.11 8.21
CA GLN A 252 10.43 5.97 8.91
C GLN A 252 10.52 6.92 10.09
N ASP A 253 10.02 8.14 9.97
CA ASP A 253 10.09 9.15 11.03
C ASP A 253 8.85 10.05 11.00
N PHE A 254 8.15 10.08 12.13
CA PHE A 254 6.91 10.83 12.30
C PHE A 254 7.08 12.33 12.02
N ARG A 255 8.30 12.88 12.18
CA ARG A 255 8.63 14.28 11.92
C ARG A 255 8.60 14.65 10.43
N ASN A 256 8.63 13.65 9.53
CA ASN A 256 8.59 13.89 8.09
C ASN A 256 7.16 14.14 7.57
N ASP A 257 6.12 13.80 8.34
CA ASP A 257 4.74 14.21 8.07
C ASP A 257 4.40 15.37 9.00
N ILE A 258 4.38 16.60 8.47
CA ILE A 258 4.14 17.81 9.25
C ILE A 258 2.78 17.78 9.97
N MET A 259 1.73 17.21 9.36
CA MET A 259 0.40 17.18 9.97
C MET A 259 0.34 16.18 11.13
N LEU A 260 0.97 15.02 10.95
CA LEU A 260 1.09 14.03 12.02
C LEU A 260 2.00 14.54 13.15
N ALA A 261 3.14 15.16 12.80
CA ALA A 261 4.07 15.72 13.77
C ALA A 261 3.41 16.79 14.64
N GLU A 262 2.64 17.72 14.05
CA GLU A 262 1.90 18.74 14.78
C GLU A 262 0.84 18.12 15.71
N ALA A 263 0.08 17.14 15.21
CA ALA A 263 -0.96 16.47 15.99
C ALA A 263 -0.40 15.63 17.14
N CYS A 264 0.78 15.01 16.97
CA CYS A 264 1.35 14.04 17.90
C CYS A 264 2.45 14.57 18.81
N ARG A 265 2.97 15.80 18.62
CA ARG A 265 4.13 16.32 19.38
C ARG A 265 4.01 16.14 20.90
N MET A 266 2.91 16.59 21.49
CA MET A 266 2.69 16.47 22.94
C MET A 266 2.55 15.03 23.41
N ASP A 267 1.93 14.16 22.60
CA ASP A 267 1.78 12.74 22.92
C ASP A 267 3.12 12.01 22.85
N VAL A 268 3.98 12.35 21.87
CA VAL A 268 5.34 11.84 21.77
C VAL A 268 6.18 12.25 22.98
N ASP A 269 6.12 13.52 23.39
CA ASP A 269 6.84 14.01 24.56
C ASP A 269 6.38 13.32 25.85
N SER A 270 5.08 13.01 25.96
CA SER A 270 4.49 12.40 27.15
C SER A 270 4.70 10.89 27.25
N HIS A 271 4.67 10.18 26.12
CA HIS A 271 4.64 8.71 26.08
C HIS A 271 5.87 8.07 25.45
N CYS A 272 6.61 8.79 24.61
CA CYS A 272 7.65 8.23 23.72
C CYS A 272 8.98 9.01 23.75
N SER A 273 9.21 9.86 24.75
CA SER A 273 10.40 10.74 24.84
C SER A 273 11.75 10.01 24.80
N ASN A 274 11.79 8.76 25.26
CA ASN A 274 13.02 7.94 25.31
C ASN A 274 13.24 7.09 24.04
N ILE A 275 12.36 7.22 23.04
CA ILE A 275 12.44 6.44 21.81
C ILE A 275 13.26 7.20 20.79
N GLN A 276 14.35 6.59 20.33
CA GLN A 276 15.15 7.16 19.26
C GLN A 276 14.32 7.25 17.96
N PRO A 277 14.22 8.43 17.31
CA PRO A 277 13.55 8.58 16.02
C PRO A 277 14.15 7.71 14.92
N GLY A 278 13.41 7.52 13.82
CA GLY A 278 13.80 6.65 12.71
C GLY A 278 13.28 5.21 12.80
N GLN A 279 13.34 4.49 11.67
CA GLN A 279 12.88 3.10 11.51
C GLN A 279 11.42 2.84 11.96
N GLY A 280 10.59 3.87 12.05
CA GLY A 280 9.20 3.76 12.51
C GLY A 280 9.04 3.44 14.00
N ARG A 281 10.09 3.58 14.82
CA ARG A 281 10.04 3.26 16.26
C ARG A 281 9.08 4.14 17.04
N VAL A 282 9.07 5.45 16.76
CA VAL A 282 8.14 6.39 17.41
C VAL A 282 6.70 6.06 17.03
N HIS A 283 6.42 5.77 15.75
CA HIS A 283 5.10 5.28 15.33
C HIS A 283 4.70 4.00 16.07
N GLN A 284 5.63 3.07 16.27
CA GLN A 284 5.34 1.87 17.05
C GLN A 284 4.98 2.20 18.50
N CYS A 285 5.73 3.09 19.16
CA CYS A 285 5.43 3.55 20.50
C CYS A 285 4.06 4.25 20.61
N LEU A 286 3.73 5.13 19.66
CA LEU A 286 2.40 5.76 19.57
C LEU A 286 1.32 4.69 19.42
N ARG A 287 1.54 3.67 18.57
CA ARG A 287 0.60 2.57 18.36
C ARG A 287 0.37 1.72 19.61
N ASP A 288 1.41 1.50 20.39
CA ASP A 288 1.32 0.75 21.65
C ASP A 288 0.58 1.55 22.74
N ASN A 289 0.52 2.87 22.61
CA ASN A 289 -0.18 3.78 23.51
C ASN A 289 -1.48 4.38 22.94
N LEU A 290 -2.05 3.80 21.86
CA LEU A 290 -3.22 4.35 21.12
C LEU A 290 -4.40 4.79 22.00
N ALA A 291 -4.64 4.10 23.12
CA ALA A 291 -5.75 4.39 24.01
C ALA A 291 -5.55 5.66 24.87
N SER A 292 -4.29 6.08 25.04
CA SER A 292 -3.87 7.22 25.85
C SER A 292 -3.57 8.47 25.01
N LEU A 293 -3.44 8.32 23.70
CA LEU A 293 -3.16 9.45 22.79
C LEU A 293 -4.34 10.41 22.69
N SER A 294 -4.03 11.67 22.40
CA SER A 294 -5.03 12.66 21.96
C SER A 294 -5.82 12.17 20.74
N GLU A 295 -7.05 12.65 20.57
CA GLU A 295 -7.88 12.30 19.41
C GLU A 295 -7.22 12.67 18.08
N GLY A 296 -6.56 13.84 18.03
CA GLY A 296 -5.83 14.31 16.86
C GLY A 296 -4.70 13.38 16.46
N CYS A 297 -3.79 13.07 17.40
CA CYS A 297 -2.67 12.16 17.12
C CYS A 297 -3.15 10.75 16.76
N ARG A 298 -4.12 10.22 17.52
CA ARG A 298 -4.71 8.89 17.25
C ARG A 298 -5.29 8.82 15.84
N LYS A 299 -5.97 9.88 15.37
CA LYS A 299 -6.54 9.95 14.02
C LYS A 299 -5.46 9.91 12.95
N GLU A 300 -4.43 10.74 13.04
CA GLU A 300 -3.36 10.80 12.04
C GLU A 300 -2.51 9.52 12.01
N GLU A 301 -2.15 8.97 13.17
CA GLU A 301 -1.41 7.70 13.24
C GLU A 301 -2.22 6.53 12.62
N LEU A 302 -3.52 6.47 12.88
CA LEU A 302 -4.38 5.45 12.27
C LEU A 302 -4.57 5.66 10.76
N ALA A 303 -4.60 6.92 10.29
CA ALA A 303 -4.65 7.23 8.86
C ALA A 303 -3.38 6.78 8.14
N LEU A 304 -2.20 7.11 8.69
CA LEU A 304 -0.92 6.65 8.18
C LEU A 304 -0.84 5.12 8.17
N ARG A 305 -1.19 4.47 9.28
CA ARG A 305 -1.20 2.99 9.38
C ARG A 305 -2.14 2.34 8.36
N SER A 306 -3.26 2.99 8.05
CA SER A 306 -4.18 2.55 6.99
C SER A 306 -3.53 2.71 5.60
N ALA A 307 -2.81 3.79 5.33
CA ALA A 307 -2.09 3.98 4.07
C ALA A 307 -0.96 2.94 3.89
N GLN A 308 -0.21 2.65 4.95
CA GLN A 308 0.85 1.63 5.00
C GLN A 308 0.38 0.25 4.56
N SER A 309 -0.90 -0.10 4.80
CA SER A 309 -1.44 -1.41 4.43
C SER A 309 -1.44 -1.70 2.92
N SER A 310 -1.29 -0.66 2.10
CA SER A 310 -1.24 -0.79 0.65
C SER A 310 0.10 -1.35 0.14
N ASN A 311 1.19 -1.26 0.90
CA ASN A 311 2.50 -1.70 0.42
C ASN A 311 3.41 -2.16 1.57
N VAL A 312 3.99 -3.36 1.44
CA VAL A 312 4.89 -3.95 2.44
C VAL A 312 6.10 -3.07 2.75
N GLU A 313 6.58 -2.30 1.76
CA GLU A 313 7.73 -1.40 1.91
C GLU A 313 7.43 -0.17 2.78
N LEU A 314 6.14 0.14 3.01
CA LEU A 314 5.69 1.18 3.94
C LEU A 314 5.55 0.65 5.37
N MET A 315 5.92 -0.61 5.62
CA MET A 315 5.92 -1.23 6.95
C MET A 315 7.36 -1.59 7.35
N PRO A 316 8.16 -0.67 7.92
CA PRO A 316 9.60 -0.87 8.13
C PRO A 316 9.99 -2.22 8.77
N ASN A 317 9.34 -2.58 9.88
CA ASN A 317 9.62 -3.83 10.61
C ASN A 317 9.36 -5.08 9.74
N LEU A 318 8.22 -5.11 9.03
CA LEU A 318 7.88 -6.22 8.14
C LEU A 318 8.76 -6.22 6.90
N ALA A 319 9.04 -5.05 6.33
CA ALA A 319 9.87 -4.89 5.14
C ALA A 319 11.29 -5.41 5.37
N GLN A 320 11.83 -5.16 6.56
CA GLN A 320 13.14 -5.64 7.02
C GLN A 320 13.10 -7.13 7.35
N ALA A 321 12.16 -7.58 8.18
CA ALA A 321 12.08 -8.98 8.61
C ALA A 321 11.83 -9.96 7.45
N CYS A 322 11.02 -9.56 6.47
CA CYS A 322 10.67 -10.37 5.30
C CYS A 322 11.46 -10.01 4.03
N ALA A 323 12.58 -9.28 4.14
CA ALA A 323 13.41 -8.93 2.99
C ALA A 323 13.89 -10.17 2.18
N PRO A 324 14.42 -11.25 2.79
CA PRO A 324 14.91 -12.39 2.03
C PRO A 324 13.77 -13.17 1.35
N GLU A 325 12.62 -13.33 2.02
CA GLU A 325 11.45 -14.02 1.45
C GLU A 325 10.84 -13.21 0.30
N ARG A 326 10.78 -11.88 0.44
CA ARG A 326 10.31 -11.00 -0.64
C ARG A 326 11.17 -11.16 -1.89
N ALA A 327 12.50 -11.12 -1.72
CA ALA A 327 13.45 -11.28 -2.82
C ALA A 327 13.41 -12.68 -3.46
N LYS A 328 13.22 -13.73 -2.65
CA LYS A 328 13.26 -15.12 -3.14
C LYS A 328 11.92 -15.62 -3.69
N HIS A 329 10.81 -15.20 -3.10
CA HIS A 329 9.49 -15.78 -3.35
C HIS A 329 8.48 -14.83 -3.98
N CYS A 330 8.71 -13.51 -3.92
CA CYS A 330 7.75 -12.50 -4.40
C CYS A 330 8.40 -11.44 -5.29
N ALA A 331 9.57 -11.70 -5.89
CA ALA A 331 10.29 -10.75 -6.74
C ALA A 331 9.50 -10.28 -7.97
N ASP A 332 8.71 -11.18 -8.59
CA ASP A 332 7.92 -10.87 -9.79
C ASP A 332 6.60 -10.15 -9.49
N VAL A 333 6.28 -9.91 -8.22
CA VAL A 333 5.02 -9.29 -7.81
C VAL A 333 5.17 -7.77 -7.82
N ARG A 334 4.33 -7.09 -8.60
CA ARG A 334 4.28 -5.63 -8.59
C ARG A 334 3.93 -5.10 -7.19
N PRO A 335 4.72 -4.17 -6.61
CA PRO A 335 4.41 -3.48 -5.36
C PRO A 335 3.09 -2.71 -5.39
N GLY A 336 2.58 -2.33 -4.23
CA GLY A 336 1.29 -1.65 -4.07
C GLY A 336 0.07 -2.58 -4.07
N LYS A 337 -1.09 -2.04 -3.68
CA LYS A 337 -2.37 -2.76 -3.52
C LYS A 337 -2.28 -4.05 -2.71
N ALA A 338 -1.47 -4.04 -1.66
CA ALA A 338 -1.15 -5.17 -0.79
C ALA A 338 -0.64 -6.44 -1.50
N ARG A 339 -0.30 -6.40 -2.81
CA ARG A 339 -0.01 -7.60 -3.59
C ARG A 339 1.18 -8.39 -3.06
N VAL A 340 2.26 -7.69 -2.70
CA VAL A 340 3.46 -8.33 -2.15
C VAL A 340 3.19 -8.91 -0.77
N PHE A 341 2.41 -8.22 0.06
CA PHE A 341 1.98 -8.71 1.35
C PHE A 341 1.15 -10.01 1.20
N MET A 342 0.16 -10.01 0.31
CA MET A 342 -0.65 -11.19 0.01
C MET A 342 0.17 -12.35 -0.57
N CYS A 343 1.21 -12.06 -1.38
CA CYS A 343 2.14 -13.08 -1.84
C CYS A 343 2.90 -13.76 -0.69
N LEU A 344 3.42 -12.97 0.26
CA LEU A 344 4.11 -13.50 1.45
C LEU A 344 3.16 -14.34 2.30
N LEU A 345 1.95 -13.84 2.55
CA LEU A 345 0.93 -14.50 3.36
C LEU A 345 0.51 -15.86 2.79
N ASN A 346 0.28 -15.94 1.48
CA ASN A 346 -0.13 -17.16 0.78
C ASN A 346 0.99 -18.20 0.65
N LYS A 347 2.25 -17.83 0.91
CA LYS A 347 3.42 -18.71 0.81
C LYS A 347 4.02 -19.09 2.16
N SER A 348 3.65 -18.41 3.24
CA SER A 348 4.27 -18.59 4.57
C SER A 348 3.99 -19.94 5.24
N ASP A 349 2.92 -20.62 4.82
CA ASP A 349 2.54 -21.97 5.27
C ASP A 349 3.14 -23.07 4.40
N ARG A 350 3.38 -22.79 3.10
CA ARG A 350 3.90 -23.75 2.11
C ARG A 350 5.43 -23.80 2.05
N VAL A 351 6.10 -22.72 2.44
CA VAL A 351 7.55 -22.56 2.33
C VAL A 351 8.13 -22.17 3.68
N GLU A 352 9.35 -22.63 3.96
CA GLU A 352 10.07 -22.22 5.16
C GLU A 352 10.51 -20.77 5.08
N PHE A 353 9.79 -19.91 5.82
CA PHE A 353 10.17 -18.53 6.08
C PHE A 353 10.99 -18.43 7.37
N THR A 354 11.80 -17.39 7.47
CA THR A 354 12.52 -17.05 8.69
C THR A 354 11.54 -16.83 9.86
N PRO A 355 11.94 -17.18 11.11
CA PRO A 355 11.10 -16.93 12.27
C PRO A 355 10.72 -15.45 12.45
N ALA A 356 11.64 -14.54 12.09
CA ALA A 356 11.40 -13.10 12.11
C ALA A 356 10.27 -12.69 11.15
N CYS A 357 10.33 -13.13 9.88
CA CYS A 357 9.26 -12.84 8.92
C CYS A 357 7.92 -13.43 9.33
N LYS A 358 7.89 -14.70 9.81
CA LYS A 358 6.65 -15.33 10.29
C LYS A 358 6.03 -14.57 11.46
N LYS A 359 6.85 -14.13 12.42
CA LYS A 359 6.39 -13.32 13.56
C LYS A 359 5.74 -12.01 13.10
N GLU A 360 6.36 -11.30 12.17
CA GLU A 360 5.80 -10.04 11.66
C GLU A 360 4.54 -10.24 10.81
N LEU A 361 4.46 -11.32 10.02
CA LEU A 361 3.23 -11.68 9.30
C LEU A 361 2.08 -11.98 10.25
N THR A 362 2.31 -12.82 11.28
CA THR A 362 1.31 -13.10 12.32
C THR A 362 0.88 -11.81 13.03
N ALA A 363 1.85 -10.98 13.43
CA ALA A 363 1.55 -9.71 14.09
C ALA A 363 0.73 -8.77 13.20
N GLN A 364 0.96 -8.75 11.88
CA GLN A 364 0.12 -8.00 10.95
C GLN A 364 -1.29 -8.58 10.84
N GLU A 365 -1.46 -9.89 10.72
CA GLU A 365 -2.80 -10.49 10.67
C GLU A 365 -3.60 -10.23 11.95
N GLU A 366 -2.98 -10.36 13.12
CA GLU A 366 -3.63 -10.00 14.38
C GLU A 366 -4.09 -8.53 14.42
N ARG A 367 -3.32 -7.64 13.78
CA ARG A 367 -3.70 -6.23 13.63
C ARG A 367 -4.89 -6.06 12.67
N ARG A 368 -4.89 -6.76 11.53
CA ARG A 368 -5.99 -6.72 10.54
C ARG A 368 -7.32 -7.25 11.10
N VAL A 369 -7.25 -8.27 11.96
CA VAL A 369 -8.42 -8.82 12.66
C VAL A 369 -9.03 -7.81 13.64
N LYS A 370 -8.20 -7.00 14.29
CA LYS A 370 -8.67 -5.94 15.21
C LYS A 370 -9.15 -4.68 14.48
N ASP A 371 -8.68 -4.45 13.26
CA ASP A 371 -9.03 -3.28 12.48
C ASP A 371 -9.07 -3.61 10.98
N TRP A 372 -10.30 -3.80 10.47
CA TRP A 372 -10.57 -4.13 9.07
C TRP A 372 -9.94 -3.13 8.09
N ARG A 373 -9.74 -1.87 8.51
CA ARG A 373 -9.11 -0.86 7.65
C ARG A 373 -7.68 -1.24 7.32
N LEU A 374 -7.01 -2.05 8.13
CA LEU A 374 -5.63 -2.47 7.86
C LEU A 374 -5.55 -3.58 6.81
N ASP A 375 -6.67 -4.17 6.43
CA ASP A 375 -6.75 -4.99 5.23
C ASP A 375 -7.08 -4.09 4.03
N TYR A 376 -6.09 -3.82 3.18
CA TYR A 376 -6.27 -2.96 2.00
C TYR A 376 -7.41 -3.46 1.08
N ASP A 377 -7.41 -4.74 0.70
CA ASP A 377 -8.39 -5.24 -0.27
C ASP A 377 -9.80 -5.29 0.33
N LEU A 378 -9.93 -5.68 1.59
CA LEU A 378 -11.20 -5.61 2.32
C LEU A 378 -11.70 -4.17 2.43
N ARG A 379 -10.80 -3.23 2.76
CA ARG A 379 -11.12 -1.80 2.86
C ARG A 379 -11.64 -1.23 1.55
N GLN A 380 -10.98 -1.57 0.43
CA GLN A 380 -11.39 -1.10 -0.88
C GLN A 380 -12.70 -1.76 -1.35
N ALA A 381 -12.85 -3.07 -1.17
CA ALA A 381 -14.04 -3.80 -1.62
C ALA A 381 -15.30 -3.42 -0.83
N CYS A 382 -15.18 -3.18 0.48
CA CYS A 382 -16.30 -2.86 1.36
C CYS A 382 -16.51 -1.36 1.62
N LYS A 383 -15.83 -0.48 0.85
CA LYS A 383 -15.86 0.98 1.05
C LYS A 383 -17.28 1.56 1.08
N GLU A 384 -18.12 1.12 0.14
CA GLU A 384 -19.51 1.59 0.00
C GLU A 384 -20.51 0.76 0.85
N ASP A 385 -20.18 -0.50 1.14
CA ASP A 385 -21.05 -1.40 1.90
C ASP A 385 -21.05 -1.09 3.41
N VAL A 386 -19.88 -0.78 3.99
CA VAL A 386 -19.77 -0.54 5.45
C VAL A 386 -20.70 0.60 5.93
N PRO A 387 -20.75 1.78 5.28
CA PRO A 387 -21.69 2.84 5.67
C PRO A 387 -23.17 2.47 5.55
N GLN A 388 -23.53 1.48 4.73
CA GLN A 388 -24.92 1.10 4.47
C GLN A 388 -25.37 -0.09 5.35
N VAL A 389 -24.51 -1.10 5.47
CA VAL A 389 -24.83 -2.40 6.09
C VAL A 389 -24.38 -2.44 7.56
N CYS A 390 -23.26 -1.79 7.87
CA CYS A 390 -22.57 -1.81 9.18
C CYS A 390 -22.45 -0.42 9.81
N ALA A 391 -23.36 0.51 9.49
CA ALA A 391 -23.36 1.87 10.01
C ALA A 391 -23.34 1.95 11.54
N ALA A 392 -24.14 1.10 12.22
CA ALA A 392 -24.20 1.05 13.67
C ALA A 392 -22.86 0.63 14.30
N ALA A 393 -22.21 -0.39 13.74
CA ALA A 393 -20.89 -0.84 14.18
C ALA A 393 -19.80 0.20 13.90
N LYS A 394 -19.97 1.05 12.88
CA LYS A 394 -19.06 2.17 12.57
C LYS A 394 -19.26 3.39 13.50
N ALA A 395 -20.48 3.60 14.00
CA ALA A 395 -20.84 4.72 14.87
C ALA A 395 -20.35 4.54 16.32
N ASP A 396 -20.01 3.31 16.71
CA ASP A 396 -19.32 3.01 17.96
C ASP A 396 -17.86 3.50 17.84
N GLN A 397 -17.66 4.82 18.00
CA GLN A 397 -16.40 5.53 17.77
C GLN A 397 -15.27 5.14 18.74
N ASP A 398 -15.56 4.27 19.71
CA ASP A 398 -14.63 3.85 20.73
C ASP A 398 -13.98 2.51 20.40
N LYS A 399 -12.77 2.63 19.83
CA LYS A 399 -11.64 1.69 20.02
C LYS A 399 -11.77 0.28 19.42
N ASP A 400 -12.93 -0.18 18.98
CA ASP A 400 -13.08 -1.55 18.46
C ASP A 400 -13.52 -1.60 16.99
N ASN A 401 -12.59 -1.27 16.09
CA ASN A 401 -12.78 -1.51 14.63
C ASN A 401 -13.04 -2.99 14.31
N ALA A 402 -12.86 -3.91 15.25
CA ALA A 402 -13.25 -5.30 15.08
C ALA A 402 -14.79 -5.48 15.09
N ALA A 403 -15.56 -4.55 15.66
CA ALA A 403 -17.02 -4.57 15.57
C ALA A 403 -17.51 -4.46 14.12
N VAL A 404 -16.86 -3.61 13.31
CA VAL A 404 -17.16 -3.51 11.88
C VAL A 404 -16.79 -4.81 11.16
N PHE A 405 -15.65 -5.43 11.49
CA PHE A 405 -15.28 -6.71 10.87
C PHE A 405 -16.26 -7.83 11.25
N ARG A 406 -16.67 -7.92 12.52
CA ARG A 406 -17.72 -8.87 12.95
C ARG A 406 -19.03 -8.65 12.19
N CYS A 407 -19.46 -7.39 12.04
CA CYS A 407 -20.65 -7.07 11.26
C CYS A 407 -20.54 -7.51 9.79
N LEU A 408 -19.38 -7.30 9.15
CA LEU A 408 -19.14 -7.76 7.78
C LEU A 408 -19.23 -9.29 7.67
N VAL A 409 -18.69 -10.02 8.64
CA VAL A 409 -18.78 -11.48 8.72
C VAL A 409 -20.22 -11.95 8.88
N GLU A 410 -20.97 -11.37 9.83
CA GLU A 410 -22.37 -11.71 10.08
C GLU A 410 -23.29 -11.40 8.89
N LYS A 411 -23.00 -10.31 8.18
CA LYS A 411 -23.82 -9.80 7.08
C LYS A 411 -23.19 -10.00 5.70
N ALA A 412 -22.24 -10.93 5.55
CA ALA A 412 -21.52 -11.15 4.29
C ALA A 412 -22.44 -11.47 3.09
N SER A 413 -23.62 -12.04 3.33
CA SER A 413 -24.63 -12.29 2.29
C SER A 413 -25.44 -11.05 1.89
N SER A 414 -25.39 -9.99 2.69
CA SER A 414 -26.10 -8.72 2.49
C SER A 414 -25.18 -7.60 1.96
N THR A 415 -23.89 -7.87 1.78
CA THR A 415 -22.92 -6.95 1.17
C THR A 415 -22.81 -7.18 -0.34
N SER A 416 -22.14 -6.27 -1.05
CA SER A 416 -21.80 -6.50 -2.46
C SER A 416 -20.96 -7.78 -2.65
N GLY A 417 -21.04 -8.38 -3.84
CA GLY A 417 -20.26 -9.58 -4.18
C GLY A 417 -18.76 -9.44 -3.90
N PRO A 418 -18.09 -8.36 -4.36
CA PRO A 418 -16.68 -8.12 -4.05
C PRO A 418 -16.39 -8.01 -2.54
N CYS A 419 -17.22 -7.28 -1.78
CA CYS A 419 -17.03 -7.15 -0.33
C CYS A 419 -17.20 -8.49 0.40
N GLY A 420 -18.21 -9.29 0.04
CA GLY A 420 -18.42 -10.61 0.62
C GLY A 420 -17.26 -11.57 0.32
N GLN A 421 -16.71 -11.54 -0.90
CA GLN A 421 -15.55 -12.33 -1.30
C GLN A 421 -14.29 -11.96 -0.50
N GLU A 422 -13.99 -10.66 -0.39
CA GLU A 422 -12.84 -10.18 0.38
C GLU A 422 -13.04 -10.38 1.89
N THR A 423 -14.28 -10.34 2.39
CA THR A 423 -14.60 -10.70 3.78
C THR A 423 -14.26 -12.17 4.04
N GLY A 424 -14.69 -13.09 3.16
CA GLY A 424 -14.32 -14.50 3.28
C GLY A 424 -12.81 -14.74 3.19
N ARG A 425 -12.11 -13.99 2.33
CA ARG A 425 -10.64 -14.01 2.25
C ARG A 425 -9.98 -13.51 3.54
N ALA A 426 -10.47 -12.42 4.12
CA ALA A 426 -9.96 -11.90 5.39
C ALA A 426 -10.16 -12.92 6.52
N VAL A 427 -11.31 -13.60 6.57
CA VAL A 427 -11.57 -14.67 7.54
C VAL A 427 -10.65 -15.87 7.34
N ARG A 428 -10.35 -16.27 6.09
CA ARG A 428 -9.33 -17.31 5.83
C ARG A 428 -7.99 -16.99 6.45
N ASN A 429 -7.52 -15.78 6.20
CA ASN A 429 -6.22 -15.34 6.68
C ASN A 429 -6.22 -15.30 8.22
N ALA A 430 -7.28 -14.78 8.83
CA ALA A 430 -7.46 -14.81 10.27
C ALA A 430 -7.42 -16.23 10.86
N MET A 431 -8.02 -17.21 10.17
CA MET A 431 -7.97 -18.63 10.57
C MET A 431 -6.61 -19.29 10.31
N GLN A 432 -5.91 -18.88 9.26
CA GLN A 432 -4.56 -19.36 8.96
C GLN A 432 -3.56 -18.93 10.05
N PHE A 433 -3.74 -17.72 10.57
CA PHE A 433 -2.93 -17.13 11.65
C PHE A 433 -3.69 -17.08 12.98
N TYR A 434 -4.50 -18.11 13.22
CA TYR A 434 -5.37 -18.17 14.39
C TYR A 434 -4.61 -17.99 15.71
N ALA A 435 -5.19 -17.16 16.58
CA ALA A 435 -4.80 -17.05 17.97
C ALA A 435 -6.06 -16.92 18.84
N PRO A 436 -6.07 -17.49 20.05
CA PRO A 436 -7.22 -17.46 20.94
C PRO A 436 -7.53 -16.04 21.42
N GLY A 437 -8.81 -15.75 21.69
CA GLY A 437 -9.28 -14.47 22.19
C GLY A 437 -9.10 -13.30 21.23
N LYS A 438 -8.82 -13.57 19.94
CA LYS A 438 -8.81 -12.53 18.91
C LYS A 438 -10.25 -12.27 18.45
N PRO A 439 -10.64 -11.01 18.20
CA PRO A 439 -11.95 -10.70 17.66
C PRO A 439 -12.25 -11.49 16.39
N VAL A 440 -13.52 -11.78 16.11
CA VAL A 440 -13.98 -12.56 14.93
C VAL A 440 -13.68 -14.05 15.05
N THR A 441 -12.45 -14.46 15.38
CA THR A 441 -12.08 -15.88 15.50
C THR A 441 -12.39 -16.47 16.87
N ASP A 442 -12.67 -15.64 17.89
CA ASP A 442 -13.00 -16.03 19.26
C ASP A 442 -14.21 -16.99 19.34
N VAL A 443 -15.13 -16.90 18.38
CA VAL A 443 -16.27 -17.83 18.26
C VAL A 443 -15.86 -19.28 17.99
N CYS A 444 -14.61 -19.52 17.58
CA CYS A 444 -14.03 -20.85 17.35
C CYS A 444 -13.15 -21.33 18.51
N ASP A 445 -12.93 -20.53 19.56
CA ASP A 445 -11.93 -20.84 20.59
C ASP A 445 -12.15 -22.20 21.25
N THR A 446 -13.40 -22.49 21.64
CA THR A 446 -13.77 -23.77 22.27
C THR A 446 -13.60 -24.94 21.30
N ASP A 447 -14.02 -24.77 20.04
CA ASP A 447 -13.92 -25.82 19.02
C ASP A 447 -12.45 -26.16 18.70
N VAL A 448 -11.58 -25.15 18.63
CA VAL A 448 -10.15 -25.34 18.39
C VAL A 448 -9.49 -26.07 19.56
N MET A 449 -9.79 -25.69 20.80
CA MET A 449 -9.24 -26.35 21.98
C MET A 449 -9.66 -27.81 22.05
N ASP A 450 -10.96 -28.09 21.93
CA ASP A 450 -11.51 -29.43 22.12
C ASP A 450 -11.17 -30.38 20.97
N LYS A 451 -11.19 -29.88 19.72
CA LYS A 451 -11.11 -30.73 18.53
C LYS A 451 -9.73 -30.73 17.89
N CYS A 452 -8.98 -29.63 17.95
CA CYS A 452 -7.72 -29.50 17.21
C CYS A 452 -6.47 -29.60 18.08
N LEU A 453 -6.46 -28.91 19.22
CA LEU A 453 -5.27 -28.82 20.07
C LEU A 453 -5.22 -29.94 21.11
N GLN A 454 -6.36 -30.30 21.72
CA GLN A 454 -6.42 -31.33 22.77
C GLN A 454 -5.34 -31.12 23.85
N THR A 455 -4.26 -31.91 23.85
CA THR A 455 -3.12 -31.81 24.79
C THR A 455 -1.89 -31.11 24.22
N LYS A 456 -1.87 -30.78 22.92
CA LYS A 456 -0.75 -30.11 22.25
C LYS A 456 -0.99 -28.59 22.27
N GLY A 457 -0.06 -27.84 22.86
CA GLY A 457 -0.11 -26.39 22.87
C GLY A 457 -0.03 -25.78 21.46
N LEU A 458 -0.62 -24.59 21.30
CA LEU A 458 -0.72 -23.84 20.04
C LEU A 458 0.66 -23.57 19.40
N ASP A 459 1.72 -23.44 20.21
CA ASP A 459 3.09 -23.15 19.75
C ASP A 459 3.68 -24.26 18.86
N THR A 460 3.18 -25.49 18.99
CA THR A 460 3.56 -26.63 18.14
C THR A 460 2.68 -26.77 16.90
N PHE A 461 1.59 -26.00 16.86
CA PHE A 461 0.56 -26.01 15.83
C PHE A 461 0.89 -24.93 14.79
N GLY A 462 1.71 -25.31 13.80
CA GLY A 462 2.18 -24.38 12.76
C GLY A 462 1.06 -23.65 11.98
N ILE A 463 1.43 -22.53 11.35
CA ILE A 463 0.55 -21.65 10.55
C ILE A 463 -0.30 -22.47 9.56
N GLY A 464 -1.60 -22.17 9.48
CA GLY A 464 -2.56 -22.80 8.57
C GLY A 464 -3.16 -24.12 9.05
N LYS A 465 -2.58 -24.78 10.06
CA LYS A 465 -3.05 -26.08 10.53
C LYS A 465 -4.39 -26.01 11.27
N VAL A 466 -4.69 -24.90 11.95
CA VAL A 466 -5.97 -24.72 12.68
C VAL A 466 -7.13 -24.70 11.69
N HIS A 467 -7.02 -23.89 10.65
CA HIS A 467 -8.01 -23.84 9.59
C HIS A 467 -8.24 -25.21 8.95
N GLN A 468 -7.18 -25.95 8.59
CA GLN A 468 -7.31 -27.30 8.02
C GLN A 468 -7.97 -28.30 8.99
N CYS A 469 -7.64 -28.23 10.28
CA CYS A 469 -8.25 -29.08 11.28
C CYS A 469 -9.75 -28.82 11.42
N LEU A 470 -10.15 -27.54 11.51
CA LEU A 470 -11.57 -27.16 11.59
C LEU A 470 -12.35 -27.54 10.33
N LEU A 471 -11.75 -27.40 9.14
CA LEU A 471 -12.34 -27.87 7.88
C LEU A 471 -12.60 -29.39 7.92
N ASN A 472 -11.61 -30.18 8.39
CA ASN A 472 -11.77 -31.62 8.51
C ASN A 472 -12.84 -32.00 9.54
N ALA A 473 -12.88 -31.32 10.68
CA ALA A 473 -13.91 -31.51 11.71
C ALA A 473 -15.33 -31.15 11.20
N GLY A 474 -15.45 -30.08 10.41
CA GLY A 474 -16.72 -29.68 9.79
C GLY A 474 -17.16 -30.62 8.66
N ALA A 475 -16.22 -31.18 7.89
CA ALA A 475 -16.52 -32.16 6.84
C ALA A 475 -17.02 -33.49 7.43
N SER A 476 -16.48 -33.93 8.58
CA SER A 476 -17.02 -35.09 9.31
C SER A 476 -18.46 -34.86 9.79
N ASP A 477 -18.83 -33.61 10.14
CA ASP A 477 -20.21 -33.29 10.54
C ASP A 477 -21.21 -33.42 9.38
N ILE A 478 -20.81 -33.02 8.16
CA ILE A 478 -21.65 -33.14 6.95
C ILE A 478 -21.82 -34.62 6.57
N ALA A 479 -20.72 -35.38 6.58
CA ALA A 479 -20.75 -36.81 6.28
C ALA A 479 -21.61 -37.61 7.29
N ALA A 480 -21.58 -37.26 8.59
CA ALA A 480 -22.41 -37.86 9.62
C ALA A 480 -23.90 -37.51 9.43
N ALA A 481 -24.22 -36.26 9.11
CA ALA A 481 -25.60 -35.82 8.87
C ALA A 481 -26.21 -36.45 7.60
N ASP A 482 -25.43 -36.59 6.53
CA ASP A 482 -25.87 -37.28 5.31
C ASP A 482 -26.05 -38.79 5.54
N ALA A 483 -25.21 -39.41 6.38
CA ALA A 483 -25.37 -40.81 6.78
C ALA A 483 -26.65 -41.04 7.62
N GLU A 484 -26.95 -40.16 8.58
CA GLU A 484 -28.21 -40.21 9.36
C GLU A 484 -29.43 -40.00 8.46
N ARG A 485 -29.35 -39.10 7.47
CA ARG A 485 -30.43 -38.83 6.52
C ARG A 485 -30.69 -40.02 5.58
N LEU A 486 -29.63 -40.64 5.07
CA LEU A 486 -29.72 -41.87 4.26
C LEU A 486 -30.25 -43.07 5.08
N GLN A 487 -29.90 -43.15 6.36
CA GLN A 487 -30.46 -44.15 7.27
C GLN A 487 -31.96 -43.90 7.54
N ALA A 488 -32.38 -42.65 7.72
CA ALA A 488 -33.79 -42.28 7.88
C ALA A 488 -34.62 -42.57 6.60
N GLU A 489 -34.05 -42.33 5.42
CA GLU A 489 -34.69 -42.68 4.13
C GLU A 489 -34.79 -44.20 3.92
N SER A 490 -33.83 -44.99 4.45
CA SER A 490 -33.87 -46.46 4.39
C SER A 490 -34.94 -47.10 5.30
N GLN A 491 -35.32 -46.42 6.38
CA GLN A 491 -36.32 -46.92 7.33
C GLN A 491 -37.76 -46.60 6.92
N GLY A 492 -37.96 -45.73 5.92
CA GLY A 492 -39.27 -45.31 5.43
C GLY A 492 -39.89 -46.19 4.33
N ASN A 493 -39.15 -47.13 3.74
CA ASN A 493 -39.63 -47.88 2.56
C ASN A 493 -39.61 -49.40 2.80
N SER A 494 -40.70 -49.91 3.39
CA SER A 494 -40.99 -51.33 3.42
C SER A 494 -41.37 -51.82 2.03
N THR A 495 -40.42 -52.38 1.30
CA THR A 495 -40.74 -53.40 0.30
C THR A 495 -39.55 -54.33 0.04
N ARG A 496 -39.88 -55.60 -0.16
CA ARG A 496 -39.06 -56.84 -0.20
C ARG A 496 -37.83 -56.87 -1.14
N GLN A 497 -37.44 -55.76 -1.76
CA GLN A 497 -36.32 -55.70 -2.71
C GLN A 497 -34.94 -55.43 -2.07
N HIS A 498 -34.89 -55.00 -0.80
CA HIS A 498 -33.63 -54.63 -0.15
C HIS A 498 -32.74 -55.78 0.34
N ARG A 499 -33.20 -57.04 0.29
CA ARG A 499 -32.39 -58.18 0.79
C ARG A 499 -31.26 -58.62 -0.14
N ARG A 500 -31.15 -58.06 -1.35
CA ARG A 500 -30.09 -58.41 -2.33
C ARG A 500 -29.01 -57.35 -2.55
N LEU A 501 -29.12 -56.17 -1.94
CA LEU A 501 -28.10 -55.11 -2.05
C LEU A 501 -27.22 -54.96 -0.78
N GLN A 502 -27.48 -55.73 0.27
CA GLN A 502 -26.65 -55.76 1.50
C GLN A 502 -25.34 -56.55 1.38
N GLN A 503 -24.93 -56.98 0.17
CA GLN A 503 -23.69 -57.73 -0.05
C GLN A 503 -22.58 -56.94 -0.77
N ALA A 504 -22.77 -55.64 -1.03
CA ALA A 504 -21.67 -54.76 -1.38
C ALA A 504 -21.15 -54.10 -0.10
N ALA A 505 -20.26 -54.80 0.60
CA ALA A 505 -19.55 -54.28 1.75
C ALA A 505 -18.75 -53.03 1.34
N VAL A 506 -19.13 -51.87 1.90
CA VAL A 506 -18.23 -50.72 2.02
C VAL A 506 -17.17 -51.10 3.06
N PRO A 507 -15.86 -50.89 2.83
CA PRO A 507 -14.83 -51.24 3.79
C PRO A 507 -15.03 -50.49 5.12
N THR A 508 -15.29 -51.25 6.19
CA THR A 508 -15.56 -50.79 7.55
C THR A 508 -14.33 -50.25 8.30
N GLU A 509 -13.28 -49.82 7.59
CA GLU A 509 -12.05 -49.27 8.21
C GLU A 509 -11.96 -47.73 8.15
N LEU A 510 -12.86 -47.04 7.43
CA LEU A 510 -12.95 -45.57 7.49
C LEU A 510 -13.96 -45.05 8.55
N GLY A 511 -14.81 -45.92 9.10
CA GLY A 511 -15.88 -45.53 10.04
C GLY A 511 -15.39 -45.29 11.47
N SER A 512 -14.36 -45.99 11.94
CA SER A 512 -13.97 -45.95 13.36
C SER A 512 -13.13 -44.74 13.78
N LYS A 513 -12.64 -43.94 12.83
CA LYS A 513 -11.98 -42.65 13.11
C LYS A 513 -12.92 -41.44 12.99
N ALA A 514 -14.10 -41.61 12.40
CA ALA A 514 -15.08 -40.54 12.21
C ALA A 514 -15.96 -40.29 13.45
N GLU A 515 -16.09 -41.27 14.34
CA GLU A 515 -16.92 -41.17 15.56
C GLU A 515 -16.29 -40.35 16.70
N ALA A 516 -15.07 -39.81 16.53
CA ALA A 516 -14.34 -39.12 17.59
C ALA A 516 -14.48 -37.58 17.60
N PHE A 517 -15.11 -36.98 16.59
CA PHE A 517 -15.24 -35.51 16.49
C PHE A 517 -16.71 -35.10 16.60
N GLY A 518 -17.10 -34.52 17.74
CA GLY A 518 -18.44 -33.93 17.90
C GLY A 518 -18.66 -32.71 17.01
N LYS A 519 -19.92 -32.26 16.88
CA LYS A 519 -20.32 -31.12 16.03
C LYS A 519 -19.59 -29.82 16.37
N LEU A 520 -19.17 -29.05 15.36
CA LEU A 520 -18.69 -27.66 15.52
C LEU A 520 -19.81 -26.76 16.07
N SER A 521 -19.44 -25.73 16.84
CA SER A 521 -20.40 -24.70 17.23
C SER A 521 -20.98 -23.99 16.00
N PRO A 522 -22.26 -23.53 16.03
CA PRO A 522 -22.87 -22.85 14.88
C PRO A 522 -22.09 -21.61 14.41
N GLY A 523 -21.54 -20.84 15.35
CA GLY A 523 -20.72 -19.66 15.06
C GLY A 523 -19.43 -20.03 14.33
N CYS A 524 -18.68 -21.00 14.88
CA CYS A 524 -17.45 -21.45 14.24
C CYS A 524 -17.70 -22.09 12.87
N LYS A 525 -18.76 -22.89 12.73
CA LYS A 525 -19.16 -23.49 11.45
C LYS A 525 -19.42 -22.42 10.38
N ASN A 526 -20.17 -21.37 10.69
CA ASN A 526 -20.43 -20.28 9.74
C ASN A 526 -19.15 -19.59 9.31
N LEU A 527 -18.23 -19.38 10.25
CA LEU A 527 -16.95 -18.73 10.00
C LEU A 527 -16.05 -19.58 9.11
N VAL A 528 -16.00 -20.90 9.35
CA VAL A 528 -15.27 -21.87 8.50
C VAL A 528 -15.85 -21.92 7.09
N LEU A 529 -17.17 -21.92 6.94
CA LEU A 529 -17.84 -21.91 5.63
C LEU A 529 -17.58 -20.60 4.87
N LEU A 530 -17.63 -19.46 5.55
CA LEU A 530 -17.31 -18.16 4.94
C LEU A 530 -15.82 -18.07 4.54
N ALA A 531 -14.95 -18.75 5.30
CA ALA A 531 -13.55 -18.89 4.98
C ALA A 531 -13.32 -19.81 3.77
N GLU A 532 -14.22 -20.65 3.30
CA GLU A 532 -13.88 -21.45 2.11
C GLU A 532 -13.63 -20.54 0.90
N PRO A 533 -12.54 -20.75 0.13
CA PRO A 533 -12.36 -20.03 -1.12
C PRO A 533 -13.60 -20.32 -1.95
N GLY A 534 -14.30 -19.27 -2.38
CA GLY A 534 -15.51 -19.39 -3.18
C GLY A 534 -15.18 -20.09 -4.48
N ASP A 535 -15.22 -21.42 -4.47
CA ASP A 535 -15.13 -22.22 -5.65
C ASP A 535 -16.50 -22.10 -6.33
N ALA A 536 -16.50 -21.53 -7.53
CA ALA A 536 -17.67 -21.45 -8.39
C ALA A 536 -18.34 -22.84 -8.57
N TYR A 537 -17.59 -23.93 -8.37
CA TYR A 537 -18.07 -25.30 -8.38
C TYR A 537 -18.93 -25.69 -7.15
N GLY A 538 -18.60 -25.15 -5.96
CA GLY A 538 -19.35 -25.37 -4.72
C GLY A 538 -20.66 -24.61 -4.67
N ALA A 539 -20.69 -23.38 -5.21
CA ALA A 539 -21.92 -22.62 -5.42
C ALA A 539 -22.85 -23.27 -6.47
N TYR A 540 -22.26 -23.86 -7.52
CA TYR A 540 -23.00 -24.61 -8.55
C TYR A 540 -23.65 -25.89 -7.97
N ASN A 541 -22.96 -26.61 -7.08
CA ASN A 541 -23.51 -27.81 -6.43
C ASN A 541 -24.48 -27.52 -5.27
N SER A 542 -24.30 -26.41 -4.53
CA SER A 542 -25.24 -25.99 -3.49
C SER A 542 -26.53 -25.37 -4.07
N LEU A 543 -26.47 -24.79 -5.27
CA LEU A 543 -27.64 -24.46 -6.10
C LEU A 543 -28.30 -25.69 -6.76
N LEU A 544 -27.67 -26.87 -6.69
CA LEU A 544 -28.22 -28.16 -7.13
C LEU A 544 -28.70 -29.04 -5.96
N SER A 545 -29.03 -28.44 -4.81
CA SER A 545 -29.94 -29.13 -3.90
C SER A 545 -31.31 -29.23 -4.59
N ALA A 546 -31.66 -30.43 -5.06
CA ALA A 546 -32.90 -30.73 -5.75
C ALA A 546 -34.16 -30.17 -5.04
N GLY A 547 -34.10 -29.93 -3.73
CA GLY A 547 -35.18 -29.30 -2.96
C GLY A 547 -35.43 -27.82 -3.27
N SER A 548 -34.40 -27.00 -3.56
CA SER A 548 -34.58 -25.56 -3.83
C SER A 548 -35.02 -25.28 -5.26
N VAL A 549 -34.57 -26.12 -6.22
CA VAL A 549 -34.98 -26.07 -7.63
C VAL A 549 -36.44 -26.54 -7.79
N VAL A 550 -36.85 -27.61 -7.11
CA VAL A 550 -38.24 -28.13 -7.18
C VAL A 550 -39.25 -27.14 -6.56
N GLY A 551 -38.87 -26.43 -5.49
CA GLY A 551 -39.71 -25.39 -4.88
C GLY A 551 -39.97 -24.19 -5.80
N ASN A 552 -38.95 -23.78 -6.58
CA ASN A 552 -39.06 -22.63 -7.50
C ASN A 552 -39.63 -23.02 -8.87
N MET A 553 -39.43 -24.27 -9.34
CA MET A 553 -40.03 -24.77 -10.58
C MET A 553 -41.56 -24.77 -10.52
N LYS A 554 -42.14 -25.14 -9.37
CA LYS A 554 -43.60 -25.12 -9.19
C LYS A 554 -44.20 -23.71 -9.30
N LYS A 555 -43.48 -22.68 -8.84
CA LYS A 555 -43.85 -21.27 -9.02
C LYS A 555 -43.78 -20.83 -10.48
N ILE A 556 -42.78 -21.31 -11.23
CA ILE A 556 -42.60 -21.01 -12.65
C ILE A 556 -43.70 -21.70 -13.48
N GLU A 557 -44.00 -22.96 -13.22
CA GLU A 557 -45.08 -23.70 -13.90
C GLU A 557 -46.45 -23.01 -13.71
N THR A 558 -46.76 -22.53 -12.50
CA THR A 558 -48.00 -21.78 -12.25
C THR A 558 -48.02 -20.38 -12.87
N THR A 559 -46.86 -19.72 -13.00
CA THR A 559 -46.78 -18.37 -13.58
C THR A 559 -46.92 -18.39 -15.11
N PHE A 560 -46.49 -19.48 -15.75
CA PHE A 560 -46.58 -19.65 -17.21
C PHE A 560 -47.75 -20.56 -17.67
N GLY A 561 -48.61 -21.01 -16.74
CA GLY A 561 -49.76 -21.86 -17.08
C GLY A 561 -49.39 -23.27 -17.56
N LEU A 562 -48.19 -23.75 -17.21
CA LEU A 562 -47.72 -25.09 -17.56
C LEU A 562 -48.31 -26.12 -16.59
N LYS A 563 -48.60 -27.34 -17.08
CA LYS A 563 -49.07 -28.45 -16.23
C LYS A 563 -47.96 -28.89 -15.28
N ALA A 564 -48.33 -29.22 -14.04
CA ALA A 564 -47.38 -29.63 -13.01
C ALA A 564 -46.55 -30.85 -13.47
N GLY A 565 -45.22 -30.76 -13.37
CA GLY A 565 -44.30 -31.83 -13.75
C GLY A 565 -43.79 -31.78 -15.20
N THR A 566 -44.03 -30.67 -15.91
CA THR A 566 -43.47 -30.46 -17.26
C THR A 566 -41.95 -30.27 -17.20
N LEU A 567 -41.44 -29.77 -16.07
CA LEU A 567 -40.01 -29.47 -15.87
C LEU A 567 -39.27 -30.46 -14.97
N THR A 568 -39.92 -31.53 -14.50
CA THR A 568 -39.28 -32.55 -13.65
C THR A 568 -38.73 -33.72 -14.49
N PRO A 569 -37.45 -34.11 -14.36
CA PRO A 569 -36.91 -35.27 -15.06
C PRO A 569 -37.46 -36.58 -14.44
N VAL A 570 -37.96 -37.48 -15.28
CA VAL A 570 -38.42 -38.81 -14.86
C VAL A 570 -37.22 -39.70 -14.56
N ALA A 571 -37.15 -40.21 -13.32
CA ALA A 571 -36.18 -41.22 -12.93
C ALA A 571 -36.57 -42.58 -13.51
N SER A 572 -35.94 -42.98 -14.62
CA SER A 572 -35.83 -44.40 -14.98
C SER A 572 -34.56 -44.62 -15.79
N GLY A 573 -33.80 -45.65 -15.39
CA GLY A 573 -32.51 -45.99 -16.00
C GLY A 573 -32.62 -46.29 -17.50
N SER A 574 -31.52 -45.99 -18.20
CA SER A 574 -31.23 -46.14 -19.64
C SER A 574 -31.73 -45.03 -20.58
N GLY A 575 -30.76 -44.30 -21.16
CA GLY A 575 -30.93 -43.53 -22.39
C GLY A 575 -31.14 -42.02 -22.24
N VAL A 576 -30.04 -41.27 -22.39
CA VAL A 576 -29.90 -39.84 -22.74
C VAL A 576 -31.19 -39.02 -22.88
N GLY A 577 -31.40 -38.09 -21.95
CA GLY A 577 -32.26 -36.92 -22.12
C GLY A 577 -31.43 -35.64 -22.02
N SER A 578 -30.59 -35.37 -23.03
CA SER A 578 -30.03 -34.04 -23.21
C SER A 578 -31.17 -33.09 -23.58
N LEU A 579 -31.23 -31.92 -22.93
CA LEU A 579 -31.94 -30.78 -23.50
C LEU A 579 -31.27 -30.50 -24.86
N THR A 580 -31.89 -30.95 -25.95
CA THR A 580 -31.55 -30.43 -27.26
C THR A 580 -32.03 -28.99 -27.28
N ILE A 581 -31.11 -28.08 -26.99
CA ILE A 581 -31.21 -26.70 -27.44
C ILE A 581 -31.51 -26.81 -28.94
N THR A 582 -32.72 -26.42 -29.30
CA THR A 582 -33.31 -26.52 -30.64
C THR A 582 -32.25 -26.23 -31.71
N GLY A 583 -32.13 -27.11 -32.70
CA GLY A 583 -31.03 -27.17 -33.69
C GLY A 583 -30.66 -25.90 -34.47
N TRP A 584 -31.31 -24.77 -34.21
CA TRP A 584 -30.96 -23.45 -34.72
C TRP A 584 -29.67 -22.87 -34.11
N THR A 585 -29.34 -23.17 -32.85
CA THR A 585 -28.09 -22.65 -32.24
C THR A 585 -26.85 -23.39 -32.75
N ALA A 586 -26.95 -24.71 -32.91
CA ALA A 586 -25.89 -25.54 -33.48
C ALA A 586 -25.63 -25.21 -34.96
N THR A 587 -26.69 -24.92 -35.73
CA THR A 587 -26.56 -24.49 -37.14
C THR A 587 -25.98 -23.09 -37.27
N LEU A 588 -26.32 -22.15 -36.38
CA LEU A 588 -25.68 -20.83 -36.33
C LEU A 588 -24.20 -20.94 -35.96
N GLY A 589 -23.83 -21.84 -35.03
CA GLY A 589 -22.42 -22.10 -34.69
C GLY A 589 -21.62 -22.66 -35.87
N LEU A 590 -22.21 -23.60 -36.62
CA LEU A 590 -21.61 -24.16 -37.84
C LEU A 590 -21.47 -23.11 -38.96
N LEU A 591 -22.49 -22.27 -39.16
CA LEU A 591 -22.43 -21.17 -40.13
C LEU A 591 -21.38 -20.13 -39.76
N ALA A 592 -21.22 -19.80 -38.48
CA ALA A 592 -20.17 -18.89 -38.00
C ALA A 592 -18.77 -19.48 -38.25
N LEU A 593 -18.57 -20.77 -37.98
CA LEU A 593 -17.30 -21.47 -38.24
C LEU A 593 -16.95 -21.47 -39.74
N ILE A 594 -17.92 -21.80 -40.60
CA ILE A 594 -17.75 -21.78 -42.06
C ILE A 594 -17.40 -20.37 -42.55
N SER A 595 -18.05 -19.33 -41.99
CA SER A 595 -17.79 -17.93 -42.35
C SER A 595 -16.34 -17.51 -42.02
N VAL A 596 -15.82 -17.92 -40.86
CA VAL A 596 -14.43 -17.64 -40.44
C VAL A 596 -13.43 -18.36 -41.34
N ILE A 597 -13.69 -19.61 -41.71
CA ILE A 597 -12.81 -20.39 -42.60
C ILE A 597 -12.75 -19.76 -44.00
N ILE A 598 -13.91 -19.34 -44.54
CA ILE A 598 -13.96 -18.66 -45.84
C ILE A 598 -13.22 -17.32 -45.79
N ALA A 599 -13.45 -16.51 -44.74
CA ALA A 599 -12.75 -15.23 -44.58
C ALA A 599 -11.22 -15.41 -44.45
N GLY A 600 -10.77 -16.42 -43.71
CA GLY A 600 -9.36 -16.77 -43.60
C GLY A 600 -8.75 -17.23 -44.93
N ALA A 601 -9.46 -18.05 -45.69
CA ALA A 601 -9.03 -18.48 -47.02
C ALA A 601 -8.95 -17.30 -48.01
N VAL A 602 -9.91 -16.37 -47.96
CA VAL A 602 -9.91 -15.15 -48.80
C VAL A 602 -8.76 -14.22 -48.41
N LEU A 603 -8.50 -13.99 -47.12
CA LEU A 603 -7.37 -13.18 -46.66
C LEU A 603 -6.04 -13.81 -47.05
N GLY A 604 -5.88 -15.13 -46.84
CA GLY A 604 -4.69 -15.87 -47.29
C GLY A 604 -4.49 -15.80 -48.80
N TYR A 605 -5.57 -15.92 -49.58
CA TYR A 605 -5.52 -15.81 -51.03
C TYR A 605 -5.16 -14.40 -51.52
N ARG A 606 -5.71 -13.36 -50.87
CA ARG A 606 -5.37 -11.95 -51.16
C ARG A 606 -3.91 -11.64 -50.84
N HIS A 607 -3.41 -12.18 -49.73
CA HIS A 607 -2.00 -12.05 -49.34
C HIS A 607 -1.08 -12.78 -50.32
N TYR A 608 -1.42 -14.01 -50.72
CA TYR A 608 -0.64 -14.79 -51.69
C TYR A 608 -0.60 -14.16 -53.08
N ARG A 609 -1.69 -13.50 -53.52
CA ARG A 609 -1.75 -12.77 -54.79
C ARG A 609 -1.21 -11.33 -54.74
N GLY A 610 -0.70 -10.88 -53.58
CA GLY A 610 -0.08 -9.56 -53.44
C GLY A 610 -1.03 -8.36 -53.57
N LEU A 611 -2.33 -8.55 -53.29
CA LEU A 611 -3.36 -7.51 -53.47
C LEU A 611 -3.48 -6.52 -52.30
N ASP A 612 -2.62 -6.61 -51.28
CA ASP A 612 -2.64 -5.72 -50.10
C ASP A 612 -1.69 -4.51 -50.23
N ALA A 613 -1.02 -4.35 -51.36
CA ALA A 613 -0.29 -3.12 -51.68
C ALA A 613 -1.29 -2.04 -52.14
N HIS A 614 -1.91 -1.31 -51.21
CA HIS A 614 -2.31 0.11 -51.32
C HIS A 614 -3.32 0.49 -50.22
N ARG A 615 -2.85 0.73 -48.99
CA ARG A 615 -3.39 1.81 -48.14
C ARG A 615 -2.25 2.48 -47.40
N GLY A 616 -1.89 3.66 -47.90
CA GLY A 616 -0.80 4.49 -47.41
C GLY A 616 -1.06 5.04 -46.01
N TYR A 617 0.01 5.09 -45.23
CA TYR A 617 0.14 5.91 -44.04
C TYR A 617 0.13 7.39 -44.45
N THR A 618 -0.64 8.21 -43.74
CA THR A 618 -0.69 9.66 -43.89
C THR A 618 0.63 10.30 -43.44
N LEU A 619 1.36 10.89 -44.38
CA LEU A 619 2.49 11.79 -44.16
C LEU A 619 1.96 13.24 -44.10
N VAL A 620 2.06 13.89 -42.93
CA VAL A 620 1.71 15.30 -42.77
C VAL A 620 2.98 16.15 -42.95
N LEU A 621 3.11 16.79 -44.11
CA LEU A 621 4.10 17.84 -44.38
C LEU A 621 3.41 19.21 -44.26
N LYS A 622 3.89 20.02 -43.32
CA LYS A 622 3.46 21.41 -43.11
C LYS A 622 4.27 22.31 -44.06
N ARG A 623 3.60 23.06 -44.96
CA ARG A 623 4.22 24.15 -45.73
C ARG A 623 3.34 25.41 -45.66
N GLY A 624 4.03 26.55 -45.57
CA GLY A 624 3.54 27.81 -45.05
C GLY A 624 2.51 28.55 -45.91
N GLN A 625 1.80 29.47 -45.25
CA GLN A 625 1.04 30.54 -45.87
C GLN A 625 1.98 31.71 -46.20
N GLN A 626 2.07 32.04 -47.47
CA GLN A 626 2.29 33.41 -47.96
C GLN A 626 1.19 33.68 -48.98
N THR A 627 0.31 34.62 -48.64
CA THR A 627 -0.27 35.64 -49.53
C THR A 627 -0.64 36.81 -48.65
#